data_AF-A0A818V9V4-F1
#
_entry.id   AF-A0A818V9V4-F1
#
_cell.length_a   1.000
_cell.length_b   1.000
_cell.length_c   1.000
_cell.angle_alpha   90.00
_cell.angle_beta   90.00
_cell.angle_gamma   90.00
#
_symmetry.space_group_name_H-M   'P 1'
#
loop_
_entity.id
_entity.type
_entity.pdbx_description
1 polymer ?
#
loop_
_entity_poly.entity_id
_entity_poly.type
_entity_poly.pdbx_seq_one_letter_code
_entity_poly.pdbx_strand_id
1 'polypeptide(L)'
;MSDDAAHISRPIRPVKAATNSAEWRRYKDHLRAWKNARLEKQLDNIQAEELSEQQPSTSSITTSQTIKGRSYTLSIALPASILRNAQSSELRTYLAGQIGRAACVFNIDEIIIFNDDDQDETSQEIDHNPFSASEQLIRLLEYLECPQYLRKQFFPRQKLLEYAGLLNPLDAPHHVRTNEYWFYREGVTLPLRPAEGKGS
;
A
#
# COMPACT_ATOMS: atom_id res chain seq x y z
N MET A 1 -2.40 6.98 -50.30
CA MET A 1 -1.90 8.29 -50.75
C MET A 1 -1.00 8.82 -49.65
N SER A 2 0.28 8.97 -49.99
CA SER A 2 1.34 9.76 -49.33
C SER A 2 1.65 9.53 -47.84
N ASP A 3 2.50 8.53 -47.56
CA ASP A 3 3.39 8.50 -46.40
C ASP A 3 4.85 8.37 -46.87
N ASP A 4 5.48 9.51 -47.21
CA ASP A 4 6.94 9.63 -47.29
C ASP A 4 7.36 10.59 -46.17
N ALA A 5 7.36 10.10 -44.93
CA ALA A 5 7.97 10.81 -43.81
C ALA A 5 9.47 10.91 -44.08
N ALA A 6 9.91 12.02 -44.66
CA ALA A 6 11.30 12.29 -45.00
C ALA A 6 12.20 12.06 -43.77
N HIS A 7 12.98 10.98 -43.79
CA HIS A 7 13.87 10.63 -42.70
C HIS A 7 15.08 11.60 -42.70
N ILE A 8 14.92 12.77 -42.06
CA ILE A 8 15.96 13.80 -41.99
C ILE A 8 17.17 13.23 -41.23
N SER A 9 18.24 12.92 -41.94
CA SER A 9 19.48 12.38 -41.39
C SER A 9 20.32 13.49 -40.73
N ARG A 10 21.18 13.12 -39.78
CA ARG A 10 22.05 14.08 -39.08
C ARG A 10 22.91 14.87 -40.09
N PRO A 11 22.89 16.23 -40.08
CA PRO A 11 23.71 17.02 -40.98
C PRO A 11 25.20 16.87 -40.66
N ILE A 12 26.02 16.68 -41.69
CA ILE A 12 27.48 16.66 -41.58
C ILE A 12 27.98 18.10 -41.64
N ARG A 13 28.87 18.48 -40.71
CA ARG A 13 29.46 19.82 -40.66
C ARG A 13 30.47 20.00 -41.81
N PRO A 14 30.37 21.08 -42.61
CA PRO A 14 31.35 21.33 -43.68
C PRO A 14 32.73 21.72 -43.11
N VAL A 15 33.80 21.36 -43.84
CA VAL A 15 35.20 21.59 -43.45
C VAL A 15 35.59 23.06 -43.68
N LYS A 16 36.29 23.67 -42.72
CA LYS A 16 36.54 25.13 -42.65
C LYS A 16 37.29 25.76 -43.84
N ALA A 17 37.93 24.99 -44.70
CA ALA A 17 38.79 25.51 -45.76
C ALA A 17 38.06 25.89 -47.07
N ALA A 18 36.79 25.53 -47.23
CA ALA A 18 36.00 25.87 -48.41
C ALA A 18 34.52 25.98 -48.04
N THR A 19 34.02 27.18 -47.75
CA THR A 19 32.57 27.39 -47.72
C THR A 19 32.17 28.78 -48.20
N ASN A 20 31.26 28.80 -49.16
CA ASN A 20 30.54 29.99 -49.62
C ASN A 20 29.43 30.34 -48.61
N SER A 21 29.10 31.63 -48.39
CA SER A 21 28.10 32.07 -47.37
C SER A 21 26.74 31.35 -47.50
N ALA A 22 26.37 30.96 -48.72
CA ALA A 22 25.14 30.22 -49.02
C ALA A 22 25.15 28.76 -48.48
N GLU A 23 26.29 28.08 -48.50
CA GLU A 23 26.40 26.69 -48.03
C GLU A 23 26.28 26.61 -46.50
N TRP A 24 26.84 27.60 -45.80
CA TRP A 24 26.71 27.72 -44.35
C TRP A 24 25.27 27.99 -43.91
N ARG A 25 24.50 28.77 -44.70
CA ARG A 25 23.06 28.98 -44.47
C ARG A 25 22.28 27.67 -44.65
N ARG A 26 22.51 26.95 -45.75
CA ARG A 26 21.88 25.63 -46.00
C ARG A 26 22.16 24.62 -44.89
N TYR A 27 23.40 24.56 -44.39
CA TYR A 27 23.76 23.70 -43.25
C TYR A 27 22.97 24.08 -41.98
N LYS A 28 22.85 25.38 -41.66
CA LYS A 28 22.09 25.85 -40.50
C LYS A 28 20.60 25.54 -40.60
N ASP A 29 20.02 25.71 -41.78
CA ASP A 29 18.60 25.42 -42.00
C ASP A 29 18.33 23.92 -41.91
N HIS A 30 19.20 23.08 -42.48
CA HIS A 30 19.11 21.63 -42.35
C HIS A 30 19.30 21.17 -40.89
N LEU A 31 20.20 21.81 -40.13
CA LEU A 31 20.39 21.54 -38.70
C LEU A 31 19.19 21.96 -37.85
N ARG A 32 18.53 23.07 -38.18
CA ARG A 32 17.27 23.49 -37.54
C ARG A 32 16.16 22.50 -37.83
N ALA A 33 16.00 22.08 -39.08
CA ALA A 33 15.01 21.07 -39.48
C ALA A 33 15.24 19.72 -38.77
N TRP A 34 16.49 19.25 -38.68
CA TRP A 34 16.83 18.02 -37.96
C TRP A 34 16.50 18.11 -36.45
N LYS A 35 16.75 19.27 -35.83
CA LYS A 35 16.43 19.49 -34.41
C LYS A 35 14.91 19.53 -34.18
N ASN A 36 14.16 20.21 -35.03
CA ASN A 36 12.70 20.31 -34.93
C ASN A 36 12.04 18.94 -35.12
N ALA A 37 12.44 18.17 -36.13
CA ALA A 37 11.91 16.82 -36.35
C ALA A 37 12.19 15.85 -35.19
N ARG A 38 13.30 16.05 -34.48
CA ARG A 38 13.62 15.28 -33.28
C ARG A 38 12.75 15.68 -32.08
N LEU A 39 12.51 16.98 -31.91
CA LEU A 39 11.62 17.52 -30.88
C LEU A 39 10.18 17.07 -31.10
N GLU A 40 9.71 17.08 -32.35
CA GLU A 40 8.38 16.58 -32.74
C GLU A 40 8.22 15.10 -32.34
N LYS A 41 9.18 14.23 -32.68
CA LYS A 41 9.15 12.82 -32.22
C LYS A 41 9.14 12.68 -30.69
N GLN A 42 9.81 13.57 -29.96
CA GLN A 42 9.78 13.55 -28.50
C GLN A 42 8.41 13.98 -27.96
N LEU A 43 7.80 15.00 -28.58
CA LEU A 43 6.45 15.45 -28.23
C LEU A 43 5.39 14.39 -28.57
N ASP A 44 5.51 13.71 -29.70
CA ASP A 44 4.61 12.62 -30.10
C ASP A 44 4.71 11.44 -29.11
N ASN A 45 5.91 11.10 -28.66
CA ASN A 45 6.11 10.06 -27.63
C ASN A 45 5.50 10.47 -26.28
N ILE A 46 5.70 11.73 -25.85
CA ILE A 46 5.12 12.25 -24.60
C ILE A 46 3.59 12.31 -24.70
N GLN A 47 3.03 12.74 -25.83
CA GLN A 47 1.59 12.74 -26.06
C GLN A 47 1.02 11.32 -26.13
N ALA A 48 1.75 10.35 -26.69
CA ALA A 48 1.35 8.94 -26.68
C ALA A 48 1.38 8.35 -25.26
N GLU A 49 2.38 8.70 -24.45
CA GLU A 49 2.44 8.35 -23.03
C GLU A 49 1.28 8.99 -22.25
N GLU A 50 1.03 10.29 -22.42
CA GLU A 50 -0.09 11.01 -21.79
C GLU A 50 -1.47 10.45 -22.23
N LEU A 51 -1.66 10.10 -23.50
CA LEU A 51 -2.88 9.46 -23.98
C LEU A 51 -3.04 8.03 -23.43
N SER A 52 -1.94 7.33 -23.17
CA SER A 52 -1.96 6.01 -22.51
C SER A 52 -2.22 6.10 -21.00
N GLU A 53 -1.77 7.18 -20.34
CA GLU A 53 -2.00 7.44 -18.92
C GLU A 53 -3.38 8.06 -18.65
N GLN A 54 -3.90 8.87 -19.59
CA GLN A 54 -5.25 9.44 -19.56
C GLN A 54 -6.33 8.47 -20.02
N GLN A 55 -5.97 7.30 -20.53
CA GLN A 55 -6.83 6.14 -20.41
C GLN A 55 -6.68 5.64 -18.98
N PRO A 56 -7.58 5.96 -18.04
CA PRO A 56 -7.66 5.18 -16.83
C PRO A 56 -7.74 3.72 -17.28
N SER A 57 -6.93 2.87 -16.66
CA SER A 57 -7.04 1.41 -16.66
C SER A 57 -8.42 0.98 -16.14
N THR A 58 -9.45 1.36 -16.89
CA THR A 58 -10.86 1.03 -16.72
C THR A 58 -11.21 -0.17 -17.60
N SER A 59 -10.24 -0.68 -18.36
CA SER A 59 -10.28 -1.90 -19.16
C SER A 59 -10.19 -3.19 -18.33
N SER A 60 -10.54 -3.16 -17.04
CA SER A 60 -10.70 -4.36 -16.22
C SER A 60 -11.80 -4.30 -15.15
N ILE A 61 -12.87 -3.50 -15.35
CA ILE A 61 -14.11 -3.69 -14.58
C ILE A 61 -15.32 -3.73 -15.54
N THR A 62 -15.22 -4.58 -16.56
CA THR A 62 -16.40 -5.13 -17.24
C THR A 62 -16.35 -6.65 -17.10
N THR A 63 -16.35 -7.10 -15.83
CA THR A 63 -16.72 -8.47 -15.53
C THR A 63 -17.73 -8.40 -14.39
N SER A 64 -19.00 -8.27 -14.74
CA SER A 64 -20.15 -8.55 -13.87
C SER A 64 -20.24 -10.07 -13.60
N GLN A 65 -19.12 -10.67 -13.18
CA GLN A 65 -19.15 -11.90 -12.42
C GLN A 65 -19.57 -11.49 -11.01
N THR A 66 -20.77 -11.87 -10.61
CA THR A 66 -21.18 -11.79 -9.21
C THR A 66 -20.17 -12.61 -8.41
N ILE A 67 -19.21 -11.93 -7.77
CA ILE A 67 -18.20 -12.59 -6.94
C ILE A 67 -18.98 -13.29 -5.82
N LYS A 68 -19.13 -14.62 -5.94
CA LYS A 68 -19.77 -15.42 -4.91
C LYS A 68 -18.84 -15.40 -3.70
N GLY A 69 -19.31 -14.83 -2.60
CA GLY A 69 -18.55 -14.75 -1.36
C GLY A 69 -18.23 -16.14 -0.77
N ARG A 70 -17.21 -16.18 0.08
CA ARG A 70 -16.84 -17.37 0.85
C ARG A 70 -18.01 -17.76 1.79
N SER A 71 -18.38 -19.04 1.80
CA SER A 71 -19.55 -19.54 2.56
C SER A 71 -19.21 -20.16 3.92
N TYR A 72 -17.93 -20.14 4.31
CA TYR A 72 -17.44 -20.74 5.54
C TYR A 72 -16.53 -19.76 6.26
N THR A 73 -16.43 -19.89 7.57
CA THR A 73 -15.46 -19.15 8.39
C THR A 73 -14.37 -20.10 8.89
N LEU A 74 -13.21 -19.55 9.20
CA LEU A 74 -12.07 -20.25 9.77
C LEU A 74 -11.62 -19.50 11.02
N SER A 75 -11.68 -20.18 12.16
CA SER A 75 -11.21 -19.68 13.44
C SER A 75 -9.98 -20.48 13.88
N ILE A 76 -9.02 -19.82 14.54
CA ILE A 76 -7.89 -20.49 15.20
C ILE A 76 -7.90 -20.21 16.69
N ALA A 77 -7.46 -21.17 17.49
CA ALA A 77 -7.27 -21.00 18.93
C ALA A 77 -5.77 -20.93 19.25
N LEU A 78 -5.35 -19.93 20.01
CA LEU A 78 -3.96 -19.71 20.41
C LEU A 78 -3.83 -19.60 21.93
N PRO A 79 -2.87 -20.31 22.55
CA PRO A 79 -2.59 -20.14 23.96
C PRO A 79 -1.87 -18.81 24.20
N ALA A 80 -2.29 -18.05 25.22
CA ALA A 80 -1.66 -16.78 25.59
C ALA A 80 -0.19 -16.94 26.03
N SER A 81 0.16 -18.12 26.54
CA SER A 81 1.49 -18.46 27.05
C SER A 81 2.62 -18.35 26.02
N ILE A 82 2.31 -18.34 24.71
CA ILE A 82 3.29 -18.19 23.63
C ILE A 82 4.13 -16.92 23.74
N LEU A 83 3.56 -15.84 24.30
CA LEU A 83 4.30 -14.58 24.47
C LEU A 83 5.33 -14.65 25.60
N ARG A 84 5.20 -15.56 26.56
CA ARG A 84 6.17 -15.70 27.66
C ARG A 84 7.50 -16.27 27.20
N ASN A 85 7.50 -17.03 26.10
CA ASN A 85 8.74 -17.54 25.51
C ASN A 85 9.64 -16.42 24.96
N ALA A 86 9.08 -15.24 24.69
CA ALA A 86 9.84 -14.10 24.21
C ALA A 86 10.49 -13.33 25.37
N GLN A 87 11.80 -13.13 25.26
CA GLN A 87 12.65 -12.55 26.29
C GLN A 87 12.45 -11.04 26.51
N SER A 88 11.91 -10.32 25.52
CA SER A 88 11.68 -8.88 25.59
C SER A 88 10.30 -8.50 25.06
N SER A 89 9.78 -7.33 25.49
CA SER A 89 8.53 -6.74 25.02
C SER A 89 8.53 -6.46 23.51
N GLU A 90 9.68 -6.13 22.95
CA GLU A 90 9.90 -5.97 21.51
C GLU A 90 9.69 -7.28 20.76
N LEU A 91 10.30 -8.38 21.25
CA LEU A 91 10.17 -9.70 20.65
C LEU A 91 8.75 -10.25 20.80
N ARG A 92 8.06 -9.95 21.90
CA ARG A 92 6.61 -10.28 22.07
C ARG A 92 5.78 -9.62 20.99
N THR A 93 6.03 -8.33 20.76
CA THR A 93 5.35 -7.56 19.73
C THR A 93 5.64 -8.12 18.33
N TYR A 94 6.90 -8.46 18.05
CA TYR A 94 7.28 -9.07 16.78
C TYR A 94 6.62 -10.43 16.56
N LEU A 95 6.58 -11.30 17.58
CA LEU A 95 5.92 -12.60 17.53
C LEU A 95 4.42 -12.47 17.26
N ALA A 96 3.74 -11.54 17.94
CA ALA A 96 2.32 -11.23 17.65
C ALA A 96 2.13 -10.76 16.19
N GLY A 97 3.06 -9.95 15.67
CA GLY A 97 3.11 -9.56 14.25
C GLY A 97 3.23 -10.73 13.29
N GLN A 98 4.04 -11.74 13.62
CA GLN A 98 4.18 -12.96 12.83
C GLN A 98 2.87 -13.75 12.79
N ILE A 99 2.20 -13.88 13.94
CA ILE A 99 0.90 -14.55 14.06
C ILE A 99 -0.16 -13.82 13.23
N GLY A 100 -0.29 -12.50 13.40
CA GLY A 100 -1.25 -11.69 12.64
C GLY A 100 -1.02 -11.77 11.13
N ARG A 101 0.24 -11.76 10.69
CA ARG A 101 0.60 -11.93 9.28
C ARG A 101 0.24 -13.31 8.75
N ALA A 102 0.54 -14.37 9.49
CA ALA A 102 0.14 -15.73 9.10
C ALA A 102 -1.39 -15.82 8.99
N ALA A 103 -2.13 -15.27 9.95
CA ALA A 103 -3.58 -15.27 9.94
C ALA A 103 -4.17 -14.53 8.73
N CYS A 104 -3.60 -13.38 8.36
CA CYS A 104 -4.00 -12.63 7.18
C CYS A 104 -3.74 -13.40 5.88
N VAL A 105 -2.59 -14.07 5.77
CA VAL A 105 -2.22 -14.86 4.57
C VAL A 105 -3.16 -16.04 4.35
N PHE A 106 -3.62 -16.69 5.42
CA PHE A 106 -4.53 -17.82 5.34
C PHE A 106 -6.01 -17.44 5.40
N ASN A 107 -6.35 -16.14 5.33
CA ASN A 107 -7.72 -15.62 5.41
C ASN A 107 -8.49 -16.23 6.60
N ILE A 108 -7.92 -16.09 7.78
CA ILE A 108 -8.54 -16.45 9.06
C ILE A 108 -9.51 -15.34 9.44
N ASP A 109 -10.71 -15.73 9.84
CA ASP A 109 -11.80 -14.81 10.18
C ASP A 109 -11.80 -14.45 11.68
N GLU A 110 -11.31 -15.35 12.54
CA GLU A 110 -11.32 -15.16 14.00
C GLU A 110 -10.09 -15.79 14.66
N ILE A 111 -9.51 -15.08 15.64
CA ILE A 111 -8.41 -15.57 16.48
C ILE A 111 -8.90 -15.60 17.92
N ILE A 112 -9.04 -16.81 18.48
CA ILE A 112 -9.49 -17.06 19.84
C ILE A 112 -8.26 -17.22 20.73
N ILE A 113 -8.04 -16.32 21.66
CA ILE A 113 -6.92 -16.41 22.61
C ILE A 113 -7.45 -16.98 23.92
N PHE A 114 -6.95 -18.15 24.30
CA PHE A 114 -7.29 -18.75 25.59
C PHE A 114 -6.12 -18.61 26.56
N ASN A 115 -6.46 -18.43 27.83
CA ASN A 115 -5.47 -18.40 28.90
C ASN A 115 -5.17 -19.84 29.32
N ASP A 116 -3.95 -20.29 29.07
CA ASP A 116 -3.43 -21.65 29.38
C ASP A 116 -2.50 -21.62 30.60
N ASP A 117 -2.66 -20.59 31.43
CA ASP A 117 -1.81 -20.37 32.59
C ASP A 117 -2.52 -20.95 33.80
N ASP A 118 -2.00 -22.08 34.30
CA ASP A 118 -2.25 -22.54 35.65
C ASP A 118 -1.70 -21.45 36.59
N GLN A 119 -2.56 -20.84 37.38
CA GLN A 119 -2.24 -19.71 38.27
C GLN A 119 -1.30 -20.17 39.41
N ASP A 120 -0.01 -20.31 39.13
CA ASP A 120 1.01 -20.30 40.18
C ASP A 120 1.43 -18.83 40.37
N GLU A 121 0.84 -18.18 41.38
CA GLU A 121 1.11 -16.78 41.78
C GLU A 121 2.60 -16.47 41.97
N THR A 122 3.44 -17.51 42.11
CA THR A 122 4.89 -17.43 42.26
C THR A 122 5.65 -17.03 40.99
N SER A 123 5.05 -17.17 39.80
CA SER A 123 5.74 -16.87 38.53
C SER A 123 5.64 -15.39 38.11
N GLN A 124 4.76 -14.61 38.74
CA GLN A 124 4.58 -13.18 38.43
C GLN A 124 5.79 -12.32 38.82
N GLU A 125 6.69 -12.82 39.68
CA GLU A 125 7.85 -12.07 40.14
C GLU A 125 8.98 -11.97 39.10
N ILE A 126 9.01 -12.86 38.09
CA ILE A 126 10.10 -12.91 37.10
C ILE A 126 9.83 -11.99 35.91
N ASP A 127 8.56 -11.73 35.60
CA ASP A 127 8.17 -10.94 34.43
C ASP A 127 7.77 -9.53 34.89
N HIS A 128 8.67 -8.55 34.73
CA HIS A 128 8.43 -7.13 35.05
C HIS A 128 7.32 -6.46 34.19
N ASN A 129 6.51 -7.25 33.48
CA ASN A 129 5.42 -6.76 32.65
C ASN A 129 4.15 -6.66 33.49
N PRO A 130 3.54 -5.47 33.64
CA PRO A 130 2.34 -5.29 34.46
C PRO A 130 1.06 -5.83 33.81
N PHE A 131 1.16 -6.41 32.61
CA PHE A 131 0.01 -6.86 31.82
C PHE A 131 0.03 -8.36 31.60
N SER A 132 -1.15 -8.98 31.58
CA SER A 132 -1.29 -10.39 31.21
C SER A 132 -0.85 -10.61 29.77
N ALA A 133 -0.21 -11.76 29.51
CA ALA A 133 0.18 -12.16 28.15
C ALA A 133 -1.03 -12.22 27.20
N SER A 134 -2.20 -12.62 27.72
CA SER A 134 -3.45 -12.68 26.95
C SER A 134 -3.89 -11.30 26.48
N GLU A 135 -3.98 -10.34 27.40
CA GLU A 135 -4.35 -8.96 27.11
C GLU A 135 -3.36 -8.32 26.12
N GLN A 136 -2.06 -8.55 26.31
CA GLN A 136 -1.04 -8.04 25.40
C GLN A 136 -1.22 -8.59 23.98
N LEU A 137 -1.44 -9.90 23.83
CA LEU A 137 -1.63 -10.53 22.53
C LEU A 137 -2.90 -10.02 21.84
N ILE A 138 -4.01 -9.93 22.59
CA ILE A 138 -5.29 -9.42 22.08
C ILE A 138 -5.09 -8.00 21.54
N ARG A 139 -4.53 -7.08 22.34
CA ARG A 139 -4.35 -5.68 21.94
C ARG A 139 -3.43 -5.51 20.74
N LEU A 140 -2.39 -6.32 20.64
CA LEU A 140 -1.47 -6.28 19.50
C LEU A 140 -2.15 -6.75 18.20
N LEU A 141 -2.93 -7.84 18.26
CA LEU A 141 -3.65 -8.34 17.09
C LEU A 141 -4.79 -7.41 16.67
N GLU A 142 -5.54 -6.84 17.61
CA GLU A 142 -6.56 -5.81 17.32
C GLU A 142 -5.93 -4.58 16.64
N TYR A 143 -4.78 -4.11 17.13
CA TYR A 143 -4.07 -2.98 16.53
C TYR A 143 -3.60 -3.28 15.10
N LEU A 144 -3.13 -4.51 14.86
CA LEU A 144 -2.71 -4.99 13.54
C LEU A 144 -3.88 -5.06 12.55
N GLU A 145 -5.00 -5.63 12.98
CA GLU A 145 -6.20 -5.82 12.18
C GLU A 145 -6.83 -4.47 11.81
N CYS A 146 -6.82 -3.51 12.73
CA CYS A 146 -7.38 -2.18 12.50
C CYS A 146 -6.66 -1.43 11.35
N PRO A 147 -7.41 -0.91 10.36
CA PRO A 147 -6.85 -0.07 9.30
C PRO A 147 -6.16 1.19 9.82
N GLN A 148 -5.09 1.61 9.14
CA GLN A 148 -4.19 2.68 9.58
C GLN A 148 -4.93 4.01 9.89
N TYR A 149 -5.96 4.35 9.12
CA TYR A 149 -6.70 5.61 9.29
C TYR A 149 -7.63 5.63 10.52
N LEU A 150 -7.99 4.47 11.08
CA LEU A 150 -8.85 4.36 12.26
C LEU A 150 -8.08 4.21 13.57
N ARG A 151 -6.79 3.80 13.50
CA ARG A 151 -5.99 3.48 14.70
C ARG A 151 -5.95 4.59 15.73
N LYS A 152 -5.89 5.85 15.28
CA LYS A 152 -5.83 7.02 16.18
C LYS A 152 -7.09 7.19 17.03
N GLN A 153 -8.25 6.70 16.56
CA GLN A 153 -9.53 6.82 17.27
C GLN A 153 -9.76 5.65 18.23
N PHE A 154 -9.41 4.42 17.82
CA PHE A 154 -9.63 3.23 18.64
C PHE A 154 -8.50 2.95 19.65
N PHE A 155 -7.26 3.29 19.30
CA PHE A 155 -6.09 2.97 20.11
C PHE A 155 -5.42 4.25 20.62
N PRO A 156 -5.80 4.74 21.82
CA PRO A 156 -5.04 5.77 22.49
C PRO A 156 -3.62 5.27 22.82
N ARG A 157 -2.72 6.18 23.18
CA ARG A 157 -1.35 5.80 23.56
C ARG A 157 -1.40 4.92 24.82
N GLN A 158 -1.09 3.65 24.67
CA GLN A 158 -1.04 2.65 25.73
C GLN A 158 0.37 2.06 25.81
N LYS A 159 0.82 1.71 27.02
CA LYS A 159 2.13 1.05 27.23
C LYS A 159 2.21 -0.31 26.53
N LEU A 160 1.08 -1.02 26.43
CA LEU A 160 0.95 -2.28 25.69
C LEU A 160 1.34 -2.18 24.21
N LEU A 161 1.14 -1.00 23.60
CA LEU A 161 1.40 -0.72 22.19
C LEU A 161 2.64 0.15 21.98
N GLU A 162 3.52 0.25 22.99
CA GLU A 162 4.74 1.06 22.95
C GLU A 162 5.61 0.71 21.74
N TYR A 163 5.73 -0.58 21.44
CA TYR A 163 6.53 -1.12 20.35
C TYR A 163 5.73 -1.44 19.07
N ALA A 164 4.50 -0.91 18.94
CA ALA A 164 3.64 -1.18 17.79
C ALA A 164 4.26 -0.77 16.43
N GLY A 165 5.28 0.09 16.44
CA GLY A 165 6.05 0.43 15.23
C GLY A 165 6.91 -0.72 14.68
N LEU A 166 7.21 -1.75 15.48
CA LEU A 166 7.93 -2.96 15.04
C LEU A 166 7.03 -3.94 14.28
N LEU A 167 5.72 -3.73 14.32
CA LEU A 167 4.75 -4.59 13.68
C LEU A 167 4.86 -4.50 12.15
N ASN A 168 4.93 -5.65 11.50
CA ASN A 168 4.88 -5.70 10.04
C ASN A 168 3.46 -5.30 9.57
N PRO A 169 3.33 -4.44 8.55
CA PRO A 169 2.02 -4.06 8.04
C PRO A 169 1.30 -5.29 7.46
N LEU A 170 -0.01 -5.38 7.75
CA LEU A 170 -0.91 -6.33 7.09
C LEU A 170 -1.44 -5.65 5.83
N ASP A 171 -1.05 -6.11 4.65
CA ASP A 171 -1.56 -5.61 3.37
C ASP A 171 -2.91 -6.28 3.05
N ALA A 172 -3.84 -6.18 4.00
CA ALA A 172 -5.15 -6.81 3.93
C ALA A 172 -6.12 -5.97 3.08
N PRO A 173 -7.15 -6.56 2.45
CA PRO A 173 -8.08 -5.83 1.56
C PRO A 173 -8.80 -4.64 2.21
N HIS A 174 -8.93 -4.61 3.53
CA HIS A 174 -9.54 -3.51 4.28
C HIS A 174 -8.54 -2.41 4.70
N HIS A 175 -7.24 -2.62 4.48
CA HIS A 175 -6.13 -1.66 4.73
C HIS A 175 -5.89 -0.74 3.52
N VAL A 176 -6.99 -0.26 2.95
CA VAL A 176 -7.00 0.58 1.75
C VAL A 176 -6.41 1.97 1.99
N ARG A 177 -5.66 2.46 1.00
CA ARG A 177 -5.13 3.83 1.01
C ARG A 177 -6.24 4.85 0.73
N THR A 178 -5.97 6.11 1.04
CA THR A 178 -6.94 7.22 0.88
C THR A 178 -7.42 7.38 -0.57
N ASN A 179 -6.50 7.30 -1.53
CA ASN A 179 -6.80 7.56 -2.95
C ASN A 179 -7.18 6.29 -3.73
N GLU A 180 -7.22 5.14 -3.06
CA GLU A 180 -7.52 3.86 -3.69
C GLU A 180 -9.03 3.67 -3.80
N TYR A 181 -9.53 3.01 -4.83
CA TYR A 181 -10.95 2.70 -4.94
C TYR A 181 -11.21 1.26 -4.47
N TRP A 182 -12.20 1.07 -3.60
CA TRP A 182 -12.64 -0.25 -3.13
C TRP A 182 -14.15 -0.27 -2.89
N PHE A 183 -14.77 -1.44 -3.01
CA PHE A 183 -16.22 -1.58 -2.85
C PHE A 183 -16.71 -1.36 -1.41
N TYR A 184 -15.87 -1.74 -0.43
CA TYR A 184 -16.18 -1.66 1.00
C TYR A 184 -15.04 -0.94 1.74
N ARG A 185 -15.35 -0.23 2.81
CA ARG A 185 -14.35 0.44 3.65
C ARG A 185 -14.77 0.35 5.10
N GLU A 186 -13.80 0.13 5.97
CA GLU A 186 -14.03 0.26 7.41
C GLU A 186 -14.26 1.73 7.76
N GLY A 187 -15.07 1.97 8.78
CA GLY A 187 -15.43 3.31 9.19
C GLY A 187 -15.81 3.36 10.66
N VAL A 188 -15.71 4.57 11.23
CA VAL A 188 -16.19 4.85 12.58
C VAL A 188 -17.32 5.87 12.50
N THR A 189 -18.37 5.66 13.29
CA THR A 189 -19.46 6.62 13.42
C THR A 189 -19.00 7.80 14.27
N LEU A 190 -19.08 9.02 13.72
CA LEU A 190 -18.77 10.23 14.46
C LEU A 190 -19.98 10.66 15.29
N PRO A 191 -19.78 11.28 16.48
CA PRO A 191 -20.85 11.77 17.32
C PRO A 191 -21.45 13.08 16.81
N LEU A 192 -21.82 13.13 15.53
CA LEU A 192 -22.59 14.22 14.97
C LEU A 192 -24.06 14.01 15.38
N ARG A 193 -24.80 15.10 15.64
CA ARG A 193 -26.26 15.00 15.76
C ARG A 193 -26.85 15.16 14.37
N PRO A 194 -27.41 14.10 13.76
CA PRO A 194 -28.10 14.26 12.50
C PRO A 194 -29.41 15.01 12.72
N ALA A 195 -29.92 15.62 11.66
CA ALA A 195 -31.31 16.04 11.65
C ALA A 195 -32.22 14.80 11.73
N GLU A 196 -33.35 14.89 12.43
CA GLU A 196 -34.30 13.79 12.58
C GLU A 196 -34.65 13.15 11.22
N GLY A 197 -34.57 11.82 11.15
CA GLY A 197 -34.86 11.05 9.93
C GLY A 197 -33.74 11.03 8.89
N LYS A 198 -32.62 11.71 9.11
CA LYS A 198 -31.39 11.54 8.32
C LYS A 198 -30.41 10.71 9.17
N GLY A 199 -29.77 9.71 8.56
CA GLY A 199 -28.80 8.85 9.25
C GLY A 199 -27.65 9.64 9.88
N SER A 200 -26.82 8.94 10.65
CA SER A 200 -25.64 9.43 11.36
C SER A 200 -24.76 10.41 10.57
#